data_AF-A0A0D1ZNQ6-F1
#
_entry.id   AF-A0A0D1ZNQ6-F1
#
_cell.length_a   1.000
_cell.length_b   1.000
_cell.length_c   1.000
_cell.angle_alpha   90.00
_cell.angle_beta   90.00
_cell.angle_gamma   90.00
#
_symmetry.space_group_name_H-M   'P 1'
#
loop_
_entity.id
_entity.type
_entity.pdbx_description
1 polymer ?
#
loop_
_entity_poly.entity_id
_entity_poly.type
_entity_poly.pdbx_seq_one_letter_code
_entity_poly.pdbx_strand_id
1 'polypeptide(L)' 'MSLGARFSSGLFNGIFRRNAVFLTSVFAGAFAFELAFEAGTNTLWDSWNKGRQWKDIKHKYITADEDDDE' A
#
# COMPACT_ATOMS: atom_id res chain seq x y z
N MET A 1 14.80 -16.76 -30.75
CA MET A 1 14.21 -16.77 -29.40
C MET A 1 13.60 -15.40 -29.14
N SER A 2 12.29 -15.31 -28.85
CA SER A 2 11.59 -14.03 -28.73
C SER A 2 12.07 -13.22 -27.51
N LEU A 3 11.89 -11.90 -27.53
CA LEU A 3 12.27 -11.01 -26.42
C LEU A 3 11.62 -11.44 -25.09
N GLY A 4 10.35 -11.85 -25.14
CA GLY A 4 9.62 -12.36 -23.97
C GLY A 4 10.19 -13.66 -23.41
N ALA A 5 10.67 -14.57 -24.26
CA ALA A 5 11.33 -15.80 -23.81
C ALA A 5 12.66 -15.53 -23.10
N ARG A 6 13.41 -14.51 -23.54
CA ARG A 6 14.67 -14.09 -22.88
C ARG A 6 14.40 -13.47 -21.51
N PHE A 7 13.38 -12.63 -21.41
CA PHE A 7 12.96 -12.03 -20.14
C PHE A 7 12.47 -13.08 -19.13
N SER A 8 11.56 -13.97 -19.56
CA SER A 8 11.04 -15.05 -18.72
C SER A 8 12.15 -15.99 -18.24
N SER A 9 13.12 -16.31 -19.11
CA SER A 9 14.27 -17.16 -18.74
C SER A 9 15.20 -16.47 -17.74
N GLY A 10 15.37 -15.14 -17.86
CA GLY A 10 16.13 -14.34 -16.89
C GLY A 10 15.47 -14.31 -15.52
N LEU A 11 14.16 -14.02 -15.48
CA LEU A 11 13.38 -14.05 -14.23
C LEU A 11 13.39 -15.42 -13.55
N PHE A 12 13.17 -16.48 -14.32
CA PHE A 12 13.15 -17.84 -13.77
C PHE A 12 14.50 -18.20 -13.15
N ASN A 13 15.60 -17.99 -13.87
CA ASN A 13 16.93 -18.29 -13.36
C ASN A 13 17.35 -17.38 -12.20
N GLY A 14 16.92 -16.11 -12.19
CA GLY A 14 17.30 -15.13 -11.18
C GLY A 14 16.53 -15.24 -9.86
N ILE A 15 15.22 -15.49 -9.92
CA ILE A 15 14.32 -15.39 -8.76
C ILE A 15 13.69 -16.75 -8.41
N PHE A 16 13.19 -17.49 -9.39
CA PHE A 16 12.34 -18.66 -9.15
C PHE A 16 13.09 -19.99 -9.04
N ARG A 17 14.32 -20.08 -9.57
CA ARG A 17 15.07 -21.36 -9.65
C ARG A 17 15.62 -21.85 -8.32
N ARG A 18 15.96 -20.98 -7.38
CA ARG A 18 16.57 -21.34 -6.09
C ARG A 18 15.58 -21.06 -4.97
N ASN A 19 15.16 -22.08 -4.22
CA ASN A 19 14.16 -21.96 -3.15
C ASN A 19 14.47 -20.84 -2.14
N ALA A 20 15.73 -20.72 -1.69
CA ALA A 20 16.12 -19.66 -0.76
C ALA A 20 15.94 -18.25 -1.35
N VAL A 21 16.33 -18.06 -2.62
CA VAL A 21 16.14 -16.77 -3.31
C VAL A 21 14.65 -16.50 -3.51
N PHE A 22 13.90 -17.51 -3.95
CA PHE A 22 12.46 -17.41 -4.16
C PHE A 22 11.72 -16.99 -2.88
N LEU A 23 11.92 -17.70 -1.75
CA LEU A 23 11.28 -17.35 -0.48
C LEU A 23 11.66 -15.94 -0.01
N THR A 24 12.95 -15.58 -0.06
CA THR A 24 13.39 -14.23 0.33
C THR A 24 12.77 -13.16 -0.56
N SER A 25 12.68 -13.39 -1.87
CA SER A 25 12.02 -12.47 -2.79
C SER A 25 10.52 -12.34 -2.52
N VAL A 26 9.83 -13.44 -2.16
CA VAL A 26 8.42 -13.39 -1.76
C VAL A 26 8.24 -12.56 -0.51
N PHE A 27 9.04 -12.76 0.54
CA PHE A 27 8.93 -11.97 1.77
C PHE A 27 9.27 -10.49 1.56
N ALA A 28 10.36 -10.19 0.86
CA ALA A 28 10.72 -8.82 0.53
C ALA A 28 9.66 -8.14 -0.33
N GLY A 29 9.11 -8.86 -1.31
CA GLY A 29 8.04 -8.38 -2.17
C GLY A 29 6.74 -8.13 -1.40
N ALA A 30 6.36 -9.03 -0.51
CA ALA A 30 5.17 -8.89 0.33
C ALA A 30 5.29 -7.65 1.24
N PHE A 31 6.43 -7.48 1.91
CA PHE A 31 6.66 -6.31 2.77
C PHE A 31 6.63 -4.99 1.99
N ALA A 32 7.32 -4.92 0.85
CA ALA A 32 7.30 -3.74 0.01
C ALA A 32 5.90 -3.45 -0.56
N PHE A 33 5.16 -4.50 -0.93
CA PHE A 33 3.80 -4.39 -1.41
C PHE A 33 2.86 -3.90 -0.33
N GLU A 34 2.94 -4.42 0.89
CA GLU A 34 2.11 -3.99 2.02
C GLU A 34 2.22 -2.48 2.26
N LEU A 35 3.43 -1.95 2.37
CA LEU A 35 3.67 -0.51 2.55
C LEU A 35 3.08 0.34 1.42
N ALA A 36 3.32 -0.07 0.18
CA ALA A 36 2.85 0.66 -0.99
C ALA A 36 1.32 0.57 -1.14
N PHE A 37 0.75 -0.61 -0.88
CA PHE A 37 -0.67 -0.86 -0.99
C PHE A 37 -1.45 -0.11 0.07
N GLU A 38 -1.01 -0.14 1.34
CA GLU A 38 -1.65 0.61 2.42
C GLU A 38 -1.64 2.12 2.13
N ALA A 39 -0.47 2.69 1.80
CA ALA A 39 -0.37 4.12 1.50
C ALA A 39 -1.21 4.52 0.28
N GLY A 40 -1.15 3.72 -0.80
CA GLY A 40 -1.89 3.97 -2.03
C GLY A 40 -3.40 3.88 -1.84
N THR A 41 -3.87 2.83 -1.17
CA THR A 41 -5.31 2.62 -0.94
C THR A 41 -5.90 3.63 0.04
N ASN A 42 -5.18 3.97 1.12
CA ASN A 42 -5.60 5.05 2.03
C ASN A 42 -5.71 6.39 1.28
N THR A 43 -4.72 6.73 0.45
CA THR A 43 -4.78 7.97 -0.34
C THR A 43 -5.97 7.98 -1.31
N LEU A 44 -6.22 6.85 -1.97
CA LEU A 44 -7.36 6.71 -2.88
C LEU A 44 -8.69 6.85 -2.14
N TRP A 45 -8.81 6.17 -1.00
CA TRP A 45 -9.99 6.23 -0.15
C TRP A 45 -10.25 7.66 0.35
N ASP A 46 -9.18 8.35 0.76
CA ASP A 46 -9.24 9.71 1.28
C ASP A 46 -9.70 10.71 0.23
N SER A 47 -9.17 10.56 -0.98
CA SER A 47 -9.56 11.39 -2.12
C SER A 47 -11.03 11.20 -2.47
N TRP A 48 -11.51 9.95 -2.47
CA TRP A 48 -12.89 9.65 -2.81
C TRP A 48 -13.87 10.11 -1.72
N ASN A 49 -13.52 9.92 -0.44
CA ASN A 49 -14.42 10.21 0.68
C ASN A 49 -14.19 11.58 1.33
N LYS A 50 -13.47 12.47 0.65
CA LYS A 50 -13.15 13.80 1.16
C LYS A 50 -14.39 14.55 1.66
N GLY A 51 -14.30 15.10 2.86
CA GLY A 51 -15.37 15.86 3.51
C GLY A 51 -16.42 15.00 4.23
N ARG A 52 -16.34 13.66 4.13
CA ARG A 52 -17.22 12.72 4.83
C ARG A 52 -16.52 11.95 5.93
N GLN A 53 -15.18 11.94 5.95
CA GLN A 53 -14.43 11.19 6.94
C GLN A 53 -14.39 11.92 8.27
N TRP A 54 -14.33 11.16 9.37
CA TRP A 54 -14.20 11.76 10.70
C TRP A 54 -13.03 12.74 10.78
N LYS A 55 -11.85 12.38 10.24
CA LYS A 55 -10.69 13.29 10.19
C LYS A 55 -10.94 14.62 9.47
N ASP A 56 -11.91 14.68 8.55
CA ASP A 56 -12.28 15.90 7.84
C ASP A 56 -13.28 16.75 8.64
N ILE A 57 -14.15 16.14 9.45
CA ILE A 57 -15.26 16.83 10.15
C ILE A 57 -15.06 16.96 11.67
N LYS A 58 -14.07 16.28 12.25
CA LYS A 58 -13.79 16.21 13.70
C LYS A 58 -13.71 17.59 14.35
N HIS A 59 -13.11 18.57 13.67
CA HIS A 59 -12.94 19.94 14.14
C HIS A 59 -14.28 20.65 14.43
N LYS A 60 -15.40 20.18 13.88
CA LYS A 60 -16.72 20.77 14.12
C LYS A 60 -17.32 20.38 15.47
N TYR A 61 -16.83 19.30 16.07
CA TYR A 61 -17.45 18.69 17.25
C TYR A 61 -16.56 18.83 18.48
N ILE A 62 -15.24 18.74 18.33
CA ILE A 62 -14.33 18.79 19.50
C ILE A 62 -14.13 20.20 20.04
N THR A 63 -14.18 21.23 19.20
CA THR A 63 -14.17 22.62 19.67
C THR A 63 -15.53 23.07 20.21
N ALA A 64 -16.63 22.50 19.70
CA ALA A 64 -17.97 22.80 20.20
C ALA A 64 -18.17 22.26 21.63
N ASP A 65 -17.53 21.13 21.97
CA ASP A 65 -17.55 20.59 23.34
C ASP A 65 -16.73 21.45 24.33
N GLU A 66 -15.73 22.22 23.89
CA GLU A 66 -14.97 23.15 24.76
C GLU A 66 -15.71 24.50 24.98
N ASP A 67 -16.55 24.93 24.03
CA ASP A 67 -17.34 26.17 24.13
C ASP A 67 -18.69 25.99 24.88
N ASP A 68 -19.19 24.75 25.04
CA ASP A 68 -20.44 24.43 25.78
C ASP A 68 -20.22 24.16 27.29
N ASP A 69 -18.96 24.06 27.75
CA ASP A 69 -18.55 23.82 29.15
C ASP A 69 -18.02 25.08 29.89
N GLU A 70 -18.01 26.27 29.25
CA GLU A 70 -17.79 27.61 29.88
C GLU A 70 -19.08 28.45 29.98
#